data_AF-A0A1V2YFV5-F1
#
_entry.id   AF-A0A1V2YFV5-F1
#
_cell.length_a   1.000
_cell.length_b   1.000
_cell.length_c   1.000
_cell.angle_alpha   90.00
_cell.angle_beta   90.00
_cell.angle_gamma   90.00
#
_symmetry.space_group_name_H-M   'P 1'
#
loop_
_entity.id
_entity.type
_entity.pdbx_description
1 polymer ?
#
loop_
_entity_poly.entity_id
_entity_poly.type
_entity_poly.pdbx_seq_one_letter_code
_entity_poly.pdbx_strand_id
1 'polypeptide(L)'
;MNFLDKLERKFGRFAIPNLMLYLMFGQGIVFIASLINPSLLYNFVFSWPLILQGEIWRLVTFIFMPASNSVIWFMLIVVIYYSIGSQLERAWGTFHFNFYYFISVISTVIVCILFGISGNIATYINMSLFLSYATLVPEATFYFYFIIPVKAKYMIYFYFVILGLDVLSYGITRFFLIVASLTGYIIFFVIPMLSGRRMRPKRTGSYDNAVYHQQNRRKEQAKDMPKGKAGVTKLAFHKCEVCGKTEVDAPDMEFRYCSTCGKEFCIEHLKSHEH
;
A
#
# COMPACT_ATOMS: atom_id res chain seq x y z
N MET A 1 19.43 -8.67 5.40
CA MET A 1 18.81 -7.33 5.42
C MET A 1 18.96 -6.74 4.04
N ASN A 2 17.85 -6.51 3.33
CA ASN A 2 17.89 -6.03 1.96
C ASN A 2 18.53 -4.65 1.93
N PHE A 3 19.29 -4.34 0.88
CA PHE A 3 19.86 -3.01 0.65
C PHE A 3 18.80 -1.90 0.77
N LEU A 4 17.58 -2.18 0.31
CA LEU A 4 16.42 -1.31 0.43
C LEU A 4 16.03 -1.01 1.89
N ASP A 5 16.10 -1.99 2.79
CA ASP A 5 15.76 -1.77 4.22
C ASP A 5 16.77 -0.81 4.89
N LYS A 6 18.04 -0.87 4.50
CA LYS A 6 19.08 0.06 4.99
C LYS A 6 18.84 1.47 4.47
N LEU A 7 18.46 1.60 3.19
CA LEU A 7 18.12 2.90 2.60
C LEU A 7 16.86 3.49 3.23
N GLU A 8 15.82 2.68 3.48
CA GLU A 8 14.60 3.11 4.15
C GLU A 8 14.91 3.65 5.56
N ARG A 9 15.77 2.98 6.32
CA ARG A 9 16.16 3.46 7.66
C ARG A 9 16.88 4.82 7.63
N LYS A 10 17.63 5.13 6.58
CA LYS A 10 18.41 6.38 6.46
C LYS A 10 17.62 7.51 5.80
N PHE A 11 16.83 7.19 4.78
CA PHE A 11 16.16 8.16 3.91
C PHE A 11 14.63 8.12 3.99
N GLY A 12 14.03 7.24 4.78
CA GLY A 12 12.58 7.09 4.91
C GLY A 12 11.87 8.38 5.30
N ARG A 13 12.53 9.27 6.07
CA ARG A 13 11.99 10.60 6.45
C ARG A 13 11.78 11.57 5.28
N PHE A 14 12.45 11.33 4.14
CA PHE A 14 12.34 12.17 2.94
C PHE A 14 11.34 11.62 1.93
N ALA A 15 10.69 10.49 2.22
CA ALA A 15 9.71 9.91 1.32
C ALA A 15 8.45 10.78 1.27
N ILE A 16 8.02 11.16 0.07
CA ILE A 16 6.87 12.03 -0.12
C ILE A 16 5.60 11.18 -0.08
N PRO A 17 4.71 11.35 0.92
CA PRO A 17 3.46 10.61 1.00
C PRO A 17 2.49 11.06 -0.09
N ASN A 18 1.76 10.14 -0.70
CA ASN A 18 0.84 10.42 -1.80
C ASN A 18 1.54 11.07 -3.00
N LEU A 19 2.73 10.58 -3.37
CA LEU A 19 3.53 11.13 -4.48
C LEU A 19 2.69 11.29 -5.75
N MET A 20 1.87 10.28 -6.08
CA MET A 20 1.06 10.30 -7.30
C MET A 20 0.02 11.44 -7.32
N LEU A 21 -0.48 11.87 -6.16
CA LEU A 21 -1.40 13.01 -6.07
C LEU A 21 -0.74 14.29 -6.58
N TYR A 22 0.48 14.58 -6.11
CA TYR A 22 1.22 15.77 -6.51
C TYR A 22 1.56 15.75 -8.00
N LEU A 23 1.92 14.58 -8.54
CA LEU A 23 2.20 14.41 -9.96
C LEU A 23 0.95 14.67 -10.83
N MET A 24 -0.19 14.09 -10.44
CA MET A 24 -1.46 14.30 -11.16
C MET A 24 -1.97 15.73 -11.04
N PHE A 25 -1.79 16.36 -9.88
CA PHE A 25 -2.14 17.77 -9.69
C PHE A 25 -1.29 18.68 -10.59
N GLY A 26 0.03 18.44 -10.66
CA GLY A 26 0.93 19.14 -11.57
C GLY A 26 0.55 18.94 -13.04
N GLN A 27 0.23 17.70 -13.46
CA GLN A 27 -0.30 17.44 -14.81
C GLN A 27 -1.61 18.19 -15.06
N GLY A 28 -2.49 18.32 -14.06
CA GLY A 28 -3.72 19.10 -14.15
C GLY A 28 -3.47 20.57 -14.43
N ILE A 29 -2.50 21.19 -13.75
CA ILE A 29 -2.10 22.58 -14.00
C ILE A 29 -1.58 22.75 -15.43
N VAL A 30 -0.68 21.86 -15.87
CA VAL A 30 -0.10 21.90 -17.23
C VAL A 30 -1.18 21.69 -18.29
N PHE A 31 -2.13 20.77 -18.04
CA PHE A 31 -3.25 20.52 -18.93
C PHE A 31 -4.13 21.77 -19.08
N ILE A 32 -4.53 22.41 -17.98
CA ILE A 32 -5.32 23.66 -18.02
C ILE A 32 -4.56 24.76 -18.77
N ALA A 33 -3.26 24.93 -18.50
CA ALA A 33 -2.43 25.89 -19.21
C ALA A 33 -2.35 25.58 -20.72
N SER A 34 -2.31 24.31 -21.10
CA SER A 34 -2.27 23.87 -22.50
C SER A 34 -3.57 24.14 -23.26
N LEU A 35 -4.70 24.28 -22.57
CA LEU A 35 -5.97 24.69 -23.19
C LEU A 35 -5.92 26.16 -23.66
N ILE A 36 -5.13 26.99 -22.97
CA ILE A 36 -4.94 28.41 -23.32
C ILE A 36 -3.87 28.53 -24.41
N ASN A 37 -2.75 27.83 -24.23
CA ASN A 37 -1.65 27.84 -25.19
C ASN A 37 -1.11 26.42 -25.42
N PRO A 38 -1.50 25.75 -26.53
CA PRO A 38 -1.05 24.40 -26.84
C PRO A 38 0.47 24.29 -27.03
N SER A 39 1.13 25.36 -27.49
CA SER A 39 2.58 25.39 -27.70
C SER A 39 3.37 25.27 -26.40
N LEU A 40 2.75 25.53 -25.24
CA LEU A 40 3.37 25.36 -23.93
C LEU A 40 3.85 23.92 -23.70
N LEU A 41 3.15 22.92 -24.25
CA LEU A 41 3.54 21.52 -24.13
C LEU A 41 4.92 21.23 -24.71
N TYR A 42 5.35 21.98 -25.74
CA TYR A 42 6.68 21.84 -26.32
C TYR A 42 7.77 22.09 -25.28
N ASN A 43 7.57 23.05 -24.36
CA ASN A 43 8.55 23.42 -23.33
C ASN A 43 8.71 22.34 -22.25
N PHE A 44 7.75 21.42 -22.15
CA PHE A 44 7.75 20.35 -21.16
C PHE A 44 8.41 19.08 -21.68
N VAL A 45 8.48 18.89 -22.99
CA VAL A 45 9.09 17.72 -23.62
C VAL A 45 10.59 17.65 -23.29
N PHE A 46 11.08 16.45 -22.99
CA PHE A 46 12.51 16.26 -22.77
C PHE A 46 13.26 16.45 -24.10
N SER A 47 14.29 17.29 -24.10
CA SER A 47 15.17 17.47 -25.25
C SER A 47 16.59 17.77 -24.80
N TRP A 48 17.50 16.85 -25.08
CA TRP A 48 18.90 17.00 -24.68
C TRP A 48 19.60 18.20 -25.34
N PRO A 49 19.44 18.46 -26.65
CA PRO A 49 20.04 19.65 -27.29
C PRO A 49 19.59 20.98 -26.65
N LEU A 50 18.32 21.10 -26.28
CA LEU A 50 17.77 22.33 -25.67
C LEU A 50 18.21 22.49 -24.20
N ILE A 51 18.41 21.40 -23.48
CA ILE A 51 18.96 21.43 -22.11
C ILE A 51 20.38 22.02 -22.14
N LEU A 52 21.20 21.65 -23.13
CA LEU A 52 22.54 22.21 -23.31
C LEU A 52 22.53 23.71 -23.67
N GLN A 53 21.42 24.20 -24.24
CA GLN A 53 21.20 25.62 -24.55
C GLN A 53 20.68 26.43 -23.34
N GLY A 54 20.48 25.81 -22.18
CA GLY A 54 20.09 26.48 -20.93
C GLY A 54 18.69 26.14 -20.42
N GLU A 55 17.93 25.29 -21.11
CA GLU A 55 16.56 24.91 -20.70
C GLU A 55 16.55 23.77 -19.67
N ILE A 56 17.19 24.00 -18.50
CA ILE A 56 17.46 22.98 -17.46
C ILE A 56 16.16 22.40 -16.87
N TRP A 57 15.06 23.15 -16.88
CA TRP A 57 13.76 22.68 -16.37
C TRP A 57 13.24 21.42 -17.09
N ARG A 58 13.65 21.18 -18.35
CA ARG A 58 13.29 19.99 -19.14
C ARG A 58 13.72 18.67 -18.52
N LEU A 59 14.66 18.68 -17.57
CA LEU A 59 15.05 17.51 -16.78
C LEU A 59 13.96 17.01 -15.84
N VAL A 60 12.95 17.84 -15.53
CA VAL A 60 11.88 17.53 -14.57
C VAL A 60 10.50 17.73 -15.18
N THR A 61 10.31 18.73 -16.03
CA THR A 61 8.98 19.11 -16.54
C THR A 61 8.29 18.00 -17.33
N PHE A 62 9.04 17.11 -17.99
CA PHE A 62 8.45 16.02 -18.78
C PHE A 62 7.54 15.10 -17.96
N ILE A 63 7.77 15.00 -16.64
CA ILE A 63 6.96 14.22 -15.72
C ILE A 63 5.51 14.76 -15.64
N PHE A 64 5.35 16.08 -15.81
CA PHE A 64 4.06 16.77 -15.77
C PHE A 64 3.40 16.91 -17.13
N MET A 65 3.93 16.25 -18.17
CA MET A 65 3.28 16.23 -19.48
C MET A 65 1.96 15.45 -19.39
N PRO A 66 0.82 16.04 -19.81
CA PRO A 66 -0.46 15.34 -19.78
C PRO A 66 -0.46 14.17 -20.76
N ALA A 67 -1.07 13.05 -20.36
CA ALA A 67 -1.12 11.85 -21.19
C ALA A 67 -2.19 11.91 -22.30
N SER A 68 -3.09 12.89 -22.27
CA SER A 68 -4.11 13.11 -23.30
C SER A 68 -4.42 14.59 -23.44
N ASN A 69 -4.76 15.00 -24.67
CA ASN A 69 -5.22 16.36 -24.98
C ASN A 69 -6.75 16.52 -24.81
N SER A 70 -7.50 15.40 -24.77
CA SER A 70 -8.95 15.43 -24.63
C SER A 70 -9.34 15.55 -23.17
N VAL A 71 -10.16 16.54 -22.81
CA VAL A 71 -10.57 16.82 -21.41
C VAL A 71 -11.16 15.59 -20.72
N ILE A 72 -12.09 14.90 -21.38
CA ILE A 72 -12.76 13.73 -20.80
C ILE A 72 -11.78 12.58 -20.53
N TRP A 73 -10.86 12.33 -21.47
CA TRP A 73 -9.87 11.28 -21.36
C TRP A 73 -8.79 11.62 -20.34
N PHE A 74 -8.38 12.89 -20.28
CA PHE A 74 -7.44 13.38 -19.29
C PHE A 74 -7.98 13.16 -17.87
N MET A 75 -9.24 13.56 -17.59
CA MET A 75 -9.87 13.35 -16.29
C MET A 75 -9.95 11.86 -15.92
N LEU A 76 -10.34 11.01 -16.86
CA LEU A 76 -10.39 9.56 -16.67
C LEU A 76 -9.00 8.98 -16.34
N ILE A 77 -7.99 9.37 -17.11
CA ILE A 77 -6.59 8.94 -16.92
C ILE A 77 -6.09 9.38 -15.54
N VAL A 78 -6.30 10.63 -15.14
CA VAL A 78 -5.88 11.14 -13.83
C VAL A 78 -6.44 10.29 -12.70
N VAL A 79 -7.74 9.96 -12.76
CA VAL A 79 -8.39 9.10 -11.75
C VAL A 79 -7.78 7.70 -11.73
N ILE A 80 -7.57 7.09 -12.91
CA ILE A 80 -6.98 5.75 -13.01
C ILE A 80 -5.55 5.74 -12.46
N TYR A 81 -4.70 6.67 -12.89
CA TYR A 81 -3.30 6.73 -12.50
C TYR A 81 -3.13 7.07 -11.01
N TYR A 82 -3.96 7.96 -10.46
CA TYR A 82 -4.00 8.20 -9.02
C TYR A 82 -4.43 6.96 -8.23
N SER A 83 -5.47 6.26 -8.68
CA SER A 83 -5.93 5.02 -8.06
C SER A 83 -4.84 3.94 -8.06
N ILE A 84 -4.19 3.74 -9.21
CA ILE A 84 -3.07 2.81 -9.36
C ILE A 84 -1.90 3.18 -8.44
N GLY A 85 -1.45 4.44 -8.49
CA GLY A 85 -0.32 4.91 -7.70
C GLY A 85 -0.58 4.80 -6.20
N SER A 86 -1.77 5.18 -5.74
CA SER A 86 -2.14 5.07 -4.33
C SER A 86 -2.24 3.62 -3.84
N GLN A 87 -2.70 2.68 -4.69
CA GLN A 87 -2.71 1.26 -4.35
C GLN A 87 -1.29 0.68 -4.26
N LEU A 88 -0.40 1.02 -5.20
CA LEU A 88 1.01 0.62 -5.15
C LEU A 88 1.72 1.19 -3.93
N GLU A 89 1.50 2.47 -3.62
CA GLU A 89 2.08 3.11 -2.43
C GLU A 89 1.61 2.45 -1.13
N ARG A 90 0.33 2.10 -1.02
CA ARG A 90 -0.20 1.35 0.14
C ARG A 90 0.40 -0.05 0.26
N ALA A 91 0.58 -0.74 -0.87
CA ALA A 91 1.09 -2.12 -0.90
C ALA A 91 2.59 -2.23 -0.56
N TRP A 92 3.38 -1.21 -0.89
CA TRP A 92 4.84 -1.22 -0.68
C TRP A 92 5.32 -0.32 0.45
N GLY A 93 4.51 0.66 0.84
CA GLY A 93 4.91 1.77 1.70
C GLY A 93 5.53 2.93 0.91
N THR A 94 5.39 4.13 1.45
CA THR A 94 5.74 5.40 0.82
C THR A 94 7.19 5.44 0.32
N PHE A 95 8.17 5.00 1.12
CA PHE A 95 9.58 5.01 0.72
C PHE A 95 9.85 4.15 -0.52
N HIS A 96 9.30 2.94 -0.55
CA HIS A 96 9.52 1.99 -1.65
C HIS A 96 8.89 2.50 -2.95
N PHE A 97 7.69 3.08 -2.89
CA PHE A 97 7.05 3.69 -4.05
C PHE A 97 7.82 4.90 -4.58
N ASN A 98 8.30 5.78 -3.69
CA ASN A 98 9.16 6.92 -4.07
C ASN A 98 10.44 6.43 -4.75
N PHE A 99 11.13 5.46 -4.14
CA PHE A 99 12.35 4.89 -4.72
C PHE A 99 12.08 4.25 -6.09
N TYR A 100 11.01 3.47 -6.22
CA TYR A 100 10.56 2.88 -7.48
C TYR A 100 10.35 3.95 -8.57
N TYR A 101 9.68 5.04 -8.25
CA TYR A 101 9.38 6.09 -9.21
C TYR A 101 10.64 6.86 -9.60
N PHE A 102 11.39 7.37 -8.62
CA PHE A 102 12.58 8.18 -8.86
C PHE A 102 13.71 7.41 -9.54
N ILE A 103 13.93 6.13 -9.19
CA ILE A 103 14.95 5.33 -9.88
C ILE A 103 14.61 5.17 -11.36
N SER A 104 13.31 4.97 -11.68
CA SER A 104 12.85 4.87 -13.06
C SER A 104 13.08 6.19 -13.81
N VAL A 105 12.69 7.33 -13.22
CA VAL A 105 12.93 8.68 -13.80
C VAL A 105 14.43 8.93 -14.05
N ILE A 106 15.27 8.71 -13.04
CA ILE A 106 16.71 8.97 -13.11
C ILE A 106 17.36 8.09 -14.19
N SER A 107 17.05 6.79 -14.19
CA SER A 107 17.55 5.86 -15.21
C SER A 107 17.14 6.28 -16.62
N THR A 108 15.87 6.67 -16.83
CA THR A 108 15.40 7.17 -18.13
C THR A 108 16.17 8.41 -18.57
N VAL A 109 16.33 9.40 -17.69
CA VAL A 109 17.07 10.64 -18.00
C VAL A 109 18.52 10.34 -18.39
N ILE A 110 19.21 9.46 -17.65
CA ILE A 110 20.59 9.06 -17.95
C ILE A 110 20.69 8.47 -19.36
N VAL A 111 19.79 7.53 -19.72
CA VAL A 111 19.80 6.93 -21.06
C VAL A 111 19.47 7.96 -22.14
N CYS A 112 18.53 8.87 -21.89
CA CYS A 112 18.23 9.93 -22.84
C CYS A 112 19.43 10.85 -23.09
N ILE A 113 20.21 11.16 -22.06
CA ILE A 113 21.44 11.95 -22.17
C ILE A 113 22.49 11.19 -22.98
N LEU A 114 22.72 9.91 -22.67
CA LEU A 114 23.76 9.09 -23.34
C LEU A 114 23.50 8.89 -24.84
N PHE A 115 22.23 8.73 -25.23
CA PHE A 115 21.85 8.47 -26.62
C PHE A 115 21.26 9.69 -27.34
N GLY A 116 21.23 10.86 -26.71
CA GLY A 116 20.68 12.09 -27.28
C GLY A 116 19.18 12.02 -27.62
N ILE A 117 18.41 11.19 -26.91
CA ILE A 117 16.98 10.97 -27.19
C ILE A 117 16.19 12.19 -26.76
N SER A 118 15.30 12.65 -27.64
CA SER A 118 14.33 13.72 -27.34
C SER A 118 12.91 13.22 -27.58
N GLY A 119 11.94 13.72 -26.81
CA GLY A 119 10.52 13.36 -26.95
C GLY A 119 9.80 13.12 -25.62
N ASN A 120 8.58 12.59 -25.72
CA ASN A 120 7.80 12.23 -24.55
C ASN A 120 8.28 10.91 -23.96
N ILE A 121 9.16 11.01 -22.95
CA ILE A 121 9.77 9.88 -22.25
C ILE A 121 8.96 9.45 -21.02
N ALA A 122 7.97 10.26 -20.58
CA ALA A 122 7.10 9.92 -19.46
C ALA A 122 6.20 8.71 -19.76
N THR A 123 5.90 8.46 -21.04
CA THR A 123 5.06 7.34 -21.49
C THR A 123 5.52 5.99 -20.93
N TYR A 124 6.81 5.69 -20.99
CA TYR A 124 7.33 4.40 -20.52
C TYR A 124 7.35 4.25 -19.00
N ILE A 125 7.55 5.37 -18.28
CA ILE A 125 7.45 5.39 -16.81
C ILE A 125 6.00 5.14 -16.40
N ASN A 126 5.02 5.74 -17.09
CA ASN A 126 3.60 5.50 -16.85
C ASN A 126 3.20 4.05 -17.21
N MET A 127 3.76 3.48 -18.27
CA MET A 127 3.57 2.06 -18.62
C MET A 127 4.17 1.13 -17.56
N SER A 128 5.36 1.44 -17.02
CA SER A 128 5.96 0.61 -15.96
C SER A 128 5.12 0.63 -14.67
N LEU A 129 4.49 1.76 -14.36
CA LEU A 129 3.54 1.93 -13.27
C LEU A 129 2.30 1.06 -13.46
N PHE A 130 1.73 1.07 -14.66
CA PHE A 130 0.58 0.21 -15.00
C PHE A 130 0.96 -1.28 -14.95
N LEU A 131 2.12 -1.65 -15.51
CA LEU A 131 2.63 -3.02 -15.50
C LEU A 131 2.82 -3.52 -14.05
N SER A 132 3.37 -2.67 -13.18
CA SER A 132 3.52 -2.96 -11.75
C SER A 132 2.19 -3.26 -11.08
N TYR A 133 1.17 -2.45 -11.37
CA TYR A 133 -0.18 -2.68 -10.84
C TYR A 133 -0.78 -3.98 -11.36
N ALA A 134 -0.67 -4.25 -12.65
CA ALA A 134 -1.19 -5.46 -13.27
C ALA A 134 -0.54 -6.73 -12.72
N THR A 135 0.77 -6.68 -12.38
CA THR A 135 1.47 -7.79 -11.74
C THR A 135 1.05 -7.96 -10.27
N LEU A 136 0.75 -6.87 -9.56
CA LEU A 136 0.30 -6.93 -8.17
C LEU A 136 -1.13 -7.43 -8.03
N VAL A 137 -2.04 -6.99 -8.91
CA VAL A 137 -3.48 -7.29 -8.86
C VAL A 137 -3.95 -7.82 -10.23
N PRO A 138 -3.55 -9.05 -10.62
CA PRO A 138 -3.82 -9.58 -11.97
C PRO A 138 -5.31 -9.83 -12.27
N GLU A 139 -6.13 -9.99 -11.24
CA GLU A 139 -7.57 -10.20 -11.34
C GLU A 139 -8.39 -8.89 -11.32
N ALA A 140 -7.74 -7.71 -11.20
CA ALA A 140 -8.42 -6.44 -11.35
C ALA A 140 -9.02 -6.30 -12.76
N THR A 141 -10.25 -5.81 -12.86
CA THR A 141 -10.95 -5.59 -14.12
C THR A 141 -10.93 -4.12 -14.51
N PHE A 142 -10.49 -3.84 -15.73
CA PHE A 142 -10.57 -2.53 -16.36
C PHE A 142 -11.63 -2.56 -17.45
N TYR A 143 -12.54 -1.59 -17.44
CA TYR A 143 -13.58 -1.50 -18.47
C TYR A 143 -13.09 -0.64 -19.62
N PHE A 144 -12.77 -1.28 -20.74
CA PHE A 144 -12.38 -0.59 -21.96
C PHE A 144 -13.63 0.03 -22.61
N TYR A 145 -13.58 1.35 -22.86
CA TYR A 145 -14.73 2.16 -23.30
C TYR A 145 -16.02 1.92 -22.49
N PHE A 146 -15.90 1.60 -21.20
CA PHE A 146 -17.04 1.26 -20.33
C PHE A 146 -17.85 0.02 -20.74
N ILE A 147 -17.43 -0.74 -21.76
CA ILE A 147 -18.18 -1.88 -22.32
C ILE A 147 -17.47 -3.20 -22.04
N ILE A 148 -16.18 -3.29 -22.36
CA ILE A 148 -15.45 -4.57 -22.36
C ILE A 148 -14.63 -4.71 -21.08
N PRO A 149 -14.99 -5.61 -20.14
CA PRO A 149 -14.17 -5.86 -18.96
C PRO A 149 -12.93 -6.68 -19.34
N VAL A 150 -11.76 -6.08 -19.20
CA VAL A 150 -10.47 -6.75 -19.44
C VAL A 150 -9.73 -6.91 -18.11
N LYS A 151 -9.30 -8.13 -17.80
CA LYS A 151 -8.48 -8.39 -16.62
C LYS A 151 -7.07 -7.83 -16.81
N ALA A 152 -6.50 -7.28 -15.74
CA ALA A 152 -5.18 -6.67 -15.74
C ALA A 152 -4.07 -7.62 -16.25
N LYS A 153 -4.19 -8.92 -15.98
CA LYS A 153 -3.25 -9.93 -16.52
C LYS A 153 -3.13 -9.94 -18.04
N TYR A 154 -4.21 -9.66 -18.78
CA TYR A 154 -4.16 -9.60 -20.24
C TYR A 154 -3.46 -8.33 -20.74
N MET A 155 -3.58 -7.24 -19.98
CA MET A 155 -2.90 -5.99 -20.28
C MET A 155 -1.38 -6.15 -20.22
N ILE A 156 -0.84 -7.01 -19.35
CA ILE A 156 0.59 -7.31 -19.31
C ILE A 156 1.11 -7.76 -20.68
N TYR A 157 0.47 -8.77 -21.27
CA TYR A 157 0.85 -9.29 -22.59
C TYR A 157 0.72 -8.21 -23.67
N PHE A 158 -0.38 -7.44 -23.63
CA PHE A 158 -0.61 -6.34 -24.57
C PHE A 158 0.49 -5.27 -24.48
N TYR A 159 0.87 -4.85 -23.28
CA TYR A 159 1.95 -3.88 -23.08
C TYR A 159 3.29 -4.43 -23.56
N PHE A 160 3.62 -5.70 -23.29
CA PHE A 160 4.86 -6.30 -23.80
C PHE A 160 4.91 -6.37 -25.33
N VAL A 161 3.77 -6.64 -25.99
CA VAL A 161 3.68 -6.58 -27.46
C VAL A 161 3.96 -5.17 -27.97
N ILE A 162 3.33 -4.13 -27.38
CA ILE A 162 3.57 -2.73 -27.76
C ILE A 162 5.05 -2.37 -27.57
N LEU A 163 5.64 -2.69 -26.42
CA LEU A 163 7.05 -2.42 -26.16
C LEU A 163 7.97 -3.15 -27.15
N GLY A 164 7.64 -4.39 -27.52
CA GLY A 164 8.39 -5.15 -28.53
C GLY A 164 8.32 -4.53 -29.92
N LEU A 165 7.13 -4.05 -30.33
CA LEU A 165 6.95 -3.36 -31.61
C LEU A 165 7.69 -2.02 -31.65
N ASP A 166 7.72 -1.29 -30.53
CA ASP A 166 8.51 -0.07 -30.40
C ASP A 166 10.01 -0.35 -30.57
N VAL A 167 10.53 -1.41 -29.96
CA VAL A 167 11.93 -1.81 -30.13
C VAL A 167 12.23 -2.20 -31.58
N LEU A 168 11.32 -2.90 -32.25
CA LEU A 168 11.51 -3.29 -33.66
C LEU A 168 11.51 -2.06 -34.59
N SER A 169 10.68 -1.07 -34.29
CA SER A 169 10.51 0.13 -35.13
C SER A 169 11.66 1.13 -34.96
N TYR A 170 12.14 1.32 -33.73
CA TYR A 170 13.10 2.37 -33.37
C TYR A 170 14.50 1.83 -33.01
N GLY A 171 14.68 0.51 -33.00
CA GLY A 171 15.96 -0.15 -32.78
C GLY A 171 16.43 -0.17 -31.33
N ILE A 172 17.74 -0.42 -31.17
CA ILE A 172 18.36 -0.72 -29.87
C ILE A 172 18.35 0.47 -28.91
N THR A 173 18.36 1.70 -29.42
CA THR A 173 18.26 2.92 -28.60
C THR A 173 16.94 2.94 -27.82
N ARG A 174 15.84 2.51 -28.45
CA ARG A 174 14.53 2.42 -27.79
C ARG A 174 14.48 1.31 -26.75
N PHE A 175 15.16 0.20 -27.02
CA PHE A 175 15.32 -0.88 -26.04
C PHE A 175 15.96 -0.38 -24.74
N PHE A 176 17.09 0.33 -24.82
CA PHE A 176 17.72 0.90 -23.63
C PHE A 176 16.81 1.89 -22.89
N LEU A 177 16.06 2.72 -23.62
CA LEU A 177 15.11 3.66 -23.01
C LEU A 177 13.99 2.95 -22.25
N ILE A 178 13.42 1.91 -22.87
CA ILE A 178 12.37 1.09 -22.28
C ILE A 178 12.90 0.42 -21.02
N VAL A 179 14.04 -0.30 -21.10
CA VAL A 179 14.68 -0.96 -19.96
C VAL A 179 14.96 0.02 -18.83
N ALA A 180 15.48 1.21 -19.14
CA ALA A 180 15.75 2.25 -18.16
C ALA A 180 14.47 2.73 -17.45
N SER A 181 13.38 2.92 -18.18
CA SER A 181 12.09 3.35 -17.63
C SER A 181 11.39 2.25 -16.83
N LEU A 182 11.73 0.99 -17.10
CA LEU A 182 11.27 -0.19 -16.37
C LEU A 182 12.19 -0.57 -15.20
N THR A 183 13.26 0.20 -14.92
CA THR A 183 14.22 -0.12 -13.84
C THR A 183 13.53 -0.34 -12.49
N GLY A 184 12.58 0.53 -12.12
CA GLY A 184 11.78 0.33 -10.90
C GLY A 184 11.00 -0.99 -10.92
N TYR A 185 10.34 -1.31 -12.04
CA TYR A 185 9.60 -2.57 -12.19
C TYR A 185 10.54 -3.79 -12.11
N ILE A 186 11.72 -3.71 -12.73
CA ILE A 186 12.71 -4.77 -12.71
C ILE A 186 13.18 -5.04 -11.28
N ILE A 187 13.52 -3.99 -10.52
CA ILE A 187 13.98 -4.11 -9.13
C ILE A 187 12.91 -4.72 -8.22
N PHE A 188 11.66 -4.32 -8.38
CA PHE A 188 10.58 -4.70 -7.46
C PHE A 188 9.86 -5.99 -7.82
N PHE A 189 9.82 -6.38 -9.10
CA PHE A 189 9.11 -7.59 -9.55
C PHE A 189 10.02 -8.62 -10.20
N VAL A 190 10.85 -8.22 -11.17
CA VAL A 190 11.63 -9.18 -11.97
C VAL A 190 12.73 -9.84 -11.12
N ILE A 191 13.52 -9.06 -10.39
CA ILE A 191 14.60 -9.60 -9.54
C ILE A 191 14.06 -10.54 -8.45
N PRO A 192 13.01 -10.17 -7.67
CA PRO A 192 12.44 -11.07 -6.67
C PRO A 192 11.81 -12.32 -7.29
N MET A 193 11.14 -12.19 -8.45
CA MET A 193 10.54 -13.32 -9.17
C MET A 193 11.60 -14.33 -9.63
N LEU A 194 12.73 -13.87 -10.20
CA LEU A 194 13.85 -14.72 -10.59
C LEU A 194 14.55 -15.38 -9.39
N SER A 195 14.57 -14.69 -8.24
CA SER A 195 15.19 -15.20 -7.01
C SER A 195 14.30 -16.18 -6.23
N GLY A 196 13.12 -16.55 -6.75
CA GLY A 196 12.14 -17.38 -6.06
C GLY A 196 11.51 -16.73 -4.81
N ARG A 197 11.77 -15.44 -4.58
CA ARG A 197 11.29 -14.68 -3.42
C ARG A 197 10.12 -13.81 -3.87
N ARG A 198 8.88 -14.25 -3.65
CA ARG A 198 7.73 -13.36 -3.88
C ARG A 198 7.80 -12.21 -2.86
N MET A 199 7.79 -10.98 -3.36
CA MET A 199 7.68 -9.81 -2.50
C MET A 199 6.34 -9.88 -1.76
N ARG A 200 6.39 -10.03 -0.44
CA ARG A 200 5.17 -9.95 0.38
C ARG A 200 4.76 -8.47 0.46
N PRO A 201 3.50 -8.12 0.18
CA PRO A 201 3.02 -6.77 0.38
C PRO A 201 3.34 -6.35 1.81
N LYS A 202 3.93 -5.16 1.97
CA LYS A 202 4.18 -4.60 3.28
C LYS A 202 2.78 -4.24 3.82
N ARG A 203 2.33 -4.92 4.88
CA ARG A 203 1.11 -4.52 5.59
C ARG A 203 1.39 -3.20 6.29
N THR A 204 1.29 -2.11 5.54
CA THR A 204 1.60 -0.77 6.02
C THR A 204 0.34 -0.20 6.68
N GLY A 205 0.13 -0.57 7.95
CA GLY A 205 -0.80 0.12 8.83
C GLY A 205 0.01 0.86 9.89
N SER A 206 -0.02 2.20 9.90
CA SER A 206 0.42 3.00 11.06
C SER A 206 -0.30 2.54 12.34
N TYR A 207 -1.55 2.07 12.19
CA TYR A 207 -2.33 1.38 13.21
C TYR A 207 -1.71 0.06 13.69
N ASP A 208 -1.18 -0.78 12.78
CA ASP A 208 -0.61 -2.09 13.13
C ASP A 208 0.72 -1.97 13.88
N ASN A 209 1.53 -0.95 13.62
CA ASN A 209 2.74 -0.70 14.42
C ASN A 209 2.37 -0.29 15.86
N ALA A 210 1.33 0.53 16.04
CA ALA A 210 0.82 0.87 17.37
C ALA A 210 0.27 -0.36 18.10
N VAL A 211 -0.48 -1.23 17.41
CA VAL A 211 -0.99 -2.50 17.96
C VAL A 211 0.14 -3.49 18.25
N TYR A 212 1.16 -3.59 17.41
CA TYR A 212 2.33 -4.45 17.60
C TYR A 212 3.17 -4.00 18.80
N HIS A 213 3.42 -2.70 18.93
CA HIS A 213 4.08 -2.13 20.11
C HIS A 213 3.23 -2.29 21.37
N GLN A 214 1.91 -2.13 21.28
CA GLN A 214 1.01 -2.37 22.41
C GLN A 214 0.95 -3.85 22.83
N GLN A 215 0.98 -4.78 21.87
CA GLN A 215 1.03 -6.23 22.15
C GLN A 215 2.37 -6.65 22.77
N ASN A 216 3.49 -6.13 22.27
CA ASN A 216 4.80 -6.42 22.86
C ASN A 216 4.93 -5.82 24.26
N ARG A 217 4.45 -4.58 24.49
CA ARG A 217 4.39 -3.98 25.84
C ARG A 217 3.52 -4.80 26.78
N ARG A 218 2.37 -5.33 26.31
CA ARG A 218 1.52 -6.24 27.11
C ARG A 218 2.22 -7.56 27.42
N LYS A 219 3.00 -8.11 26.49
CA LYS A 219 3.76 -9.36 26.70
C LYS A 219 4.95 -9.15 27.66
N GLU A 220 5.59 -8.00 27.62
CA GLU A 220 6.63 -7.60 28.57
C GLU A 220 6.03 -7.38 29.96
N GLN A 221 4.92 -6.64 30.06
CA GLN A 221 4.18 -6.47 31.32
C GLN A 221 3.67 -7.80 31.90
N ALA A 222 3.27 -8.75 31.05
CA ALA A 222 2.86 -10.09 31.47
C ALA A 222 4.04 -10.96 31.94
N LYS A 223 5.28 -10.66 31.54
CA LYS A 223 6.50 -11.32 32.04
C LYS A 223 6.95 -10.76 33.38
N ASP A 224 6.76 -9.46 33.59
CA ASP A 224 7.13 -8.76 34.84
C ASP A 224 6.03 -8.84 35.92
N MET A 225 4.87 -9.42 35.59
CA MET A 225 3.83 -9.70 36.57
C MET A 225 4.32 -10.82 37.50
N PRO A 226 4.44 -10.58 38.81
CA PRO A 226 4.85 -11.64 39.73
C PRO A 226 3.84 -12.78 39.59
N LYS A 227 4.32 -13.99 39.35
CA LYS A 227 3.54 -15.24 39.46
C LYS A 227 3.21 -15.47 40.93
N GLY A 228 2.45 -14.56 41.52
CA GLY A 228 1.85 -14.73 42.83
C GLY A 228 0.87 -15.87 42.70
N LYS A 229 1.00 -16.86 43.59
CA LYS A 229 0.05 -17.95 43.76
C LYS A 229 -1.35 -17.34 43.68
N ALA A 230 -2.07 -17.67 42.60
CA ALA A 230 -3.48 -17.37 42.51
C ALA A 230 -4.14 -18.16 43.63
N GLY A 231 -4.27 -17.51 44.80
CA GLY A 231 -5.26 -17.92 45.77
C GLY A 231 -6.57 -17.83 45.02
N VAL A 232 -7.11 -18.99 44.67
CA VAL A 232 -8.45 -19.12 44.15
C VAL A 232 -9.33 -18.48 45.22
N THR A 233 -9.73 -17.23 45.01
CA THR A 233 -10.86 -16.66 45.73
C THR A 233 -12.02 -17.53 45.33
N LYS A 234 -12.30 -18.56 46.13
CA LYS A 234 -13.50 -19.38 45.98
C LYS A 234 -14.65 -18.41 46.18
N LEU A 235 -15.21 -17.93 45.08
CA LEU A 235 -16.45 -17.18 45.09
C LEU A 235 -17.50 -18.18 45.56
N ALA A 236 -18.04 -17.97 46.75
CA ALA A 236 -19.19 -18.75 47.20
C ALA A 236 -20.39 -18.42 46.30
N PHE A 237 -20.84 -19.38 45.52
CA PHE A 237 -22.05 -19.28 44.69
C PHE A 237 -23.32 -19.49 45.51
N HIS A 238 -23.23 -20.29 46.58
CA HIS A 238 -24.37 -20.65 47.42
C HIS A 238 -24.26 -20.03 48.81
N LYS A 239 -25.35 -19.39 49.26
CA LYS A 239 -25.45 -18.75 50.59
C LYS A 239 -26.84 -18.92 51.16
N CYS A 240 -26.92 -19.45 52.38
CA CYS A 240 -28.22 -19.55 53.08
C CYS A 240 -28.66 -18.18 53.62
N GLU A 241 -29.92 -17.82 53.36
CA GLU A 241 -30.52 -16.55 53.83
C GLU A 241 -30.64 -16.46 55.37
N VAL A 242 -30.86 -17.60 56.05
CA VAL A 242 -31.11 -17.63 57.51
C VAL A 242 -29.82 -17.62 58.31
N CYS A 243 -28.86 -18.48 57.98
CA CYS A 243 -27.62 -18.64 58.77
C CYS A 243 -26.38 -18.01 58.12
N GLY A 244 -26.48 -17.53 56.87
CA GLY A 244 -25.39 -16.86 56.17
C GLY A 244 -24.22 -17.75 55.74
N LYS A 245 -24.22 -19.04 56.10
CA LYS A 245 -23.17 -20.00 55.71
C LYS A 245 -23.12 -20.16 54.20
N THR A 246 -21.90 -20.27 53.69
CA THR A 246 -21.63 -20.48 52.27
C THR A 246 -21.07 -21.87 51.99
N GLU A 247 -21.09 -22.31 50.74
CA GLU A 247 -20.44 -23.55 50.28
C GLU A 247 -18.93 -23.61 50.58
N VAL A 248 -18.30 -22.47 50.85
CA VAL A 248 -16.89 -22.38 51.22
C VAL A 248 -16.68 -22.68 52.71
N ASP A 249 -17.66 -22.33 53.55
CA ASP A 249 -17.60 -22.54 55.00
C ASP A 249 -17.97 -23.97 55.41
N ALA A 250 -18.81 -24.66 54.62
CA ALA A 250 -19.23 -26.03 54.86
C ALA A 250 -19.41 -26.80 53.54
N PRO A 251 -18.34 -27.45 53.03
CA PRO A 251 -18.34 -28.09 51.71
C PRO A 251 -19.27 -29.31 51.59
N ASP A 252 -19.64 -29.93 52.72
CA ASP A 252 -20.49 -31.12 52.75
C ASP A 252 -21.99 -30.79 52.86
N MET A 253 -22.36 -29.50 52.88
CA MET A 253 -23.74 -29.04 53.09
C MET A 253 -24.42 -28.73 51.76
N GLU A 254 -25.59 -29.33 51.51
CA GLU A 254 -26.39 -29.02 50.32
C GLU A 254 -27.26 -27.77 50.53
N PHE A 255 -27.25 -26.88 49.54
CA PHE A 255 -28.12 -25.72 49.43
C PHE A 255 -29.23 -26.00 48.42
N ARG A 256 -30.47 -25.60 48.75
CA ARG A 256 -31.63 -25.76 47.87
C ARG A 256 -32.51 -24.51 47.89
N TYR A 257 -33.23 -24.30 46.80
CA TYR A 257 -34.21 -23.23 46.68
C TYR A 257 -35.57 -23.66 47.20
N CYS A 258 -36.24 -22.77 47.93
CA CYS A 258 -37.65 -22.94 48.25
C CYS A 258 -38.51 -22.53 47.04
N SER A 259 -39.36 -23.43 46.56
CA SER A 259 -40.23 -23.19 45.39
C SER A 259 -41.21 -22.04 45.59
N THR A 260 -41.59 -21.73 46.83
CA THR A 260 -42.53 -20.67 47.19
C THR A 260 -41.85 -19.32 47.37
N CYS A 261 -40.68 -19.28 48.02
CA CYS A 261 -40.01 -18.03 48.41
C CYS A 261 -38.92 -17.58 47.43
N GLY A 262 -38.45 -18.46 46.54
CA GLY A 262 -37.40 -18.16 45.55
C GLY A 262 -36.01 -17.88 46.14
N LYS A 263 -35.83 -18.05 47.46
CA LYS A 263 -34.55 -17.88 48.16
C LYS A 263 -33.87 -19.22 48.42
N GLU A 264 -32.56 -19.16 48.62
CA GLU A 264 -31.70 -20.32 48.87
C GLU A 264 -31.49 -20.57 50.37
N PHE A 265 -31.64 -21.82 50.77
CA PHE A 265 -31.50 -22.27 52.16
C PHE A 265 -30.65 -23.54 52.22
N CYS A 266 -29.94 -23.75 53.33
CA CYS A 266 -29.36 -25.07 53.60
C CYS A 266 -30.46 -26.08 54.00
N ILE A 267 -30.20 -27.39 53.87
CA ILE A 267 -31.17 -28.45 54.19
C ILE A 267 -31.83 -28.30 55.57
N GLU A 268 -31.07 -27.82 56.57
CA GLU A 268 -31.57 -27.63 57.94
C GLU A 268 -32.63 -26.52 58.04
N HIS A 269 -32.46 -25.42 57.30
CA HIS A 269 -33.38 -24.27 57.32
C HIS A 269 -34.46 -24.35 56.23
N LEU A 270 -34.31 -25.25 55.25
CA LEU A 270 -35.31 -25.45 54.20
C LEU A 270 -36.66 -25.89 54.77
N LYS A 271 -36.70 -26.60 55.90
CA LYS A 271 -37.94 -27.12 56.50
C LYS A 271 -38.55 -26.23 57.61
N SER A 272 -37.82 -25.21 58.05
CA SER A 272 -38.16 -24.42 59.25
C SER A 272 -38.25 -22.92 59.01
N HIS A 273 -38.14 -22.47 57.75
CA HIS A 273 -38.31 -21.06 57.40
C HIS A 273 -39.79 -20.71 57.22
N GLU A 274 -40.16 -19.47 57.57
CA GLU A 274 -41.48 -18.92 57.29
C GLU A 274 -41.61 -18.59 55.79
N HIS A 275 -42.79 -18.86 55.22
CA HIS A 275 -43.13 -18.61 53.82
C HIS A 275 -43.67 -17.20 53.60
#